data_AF-A0A089JSR2-F1
#
_entry.id   AF-A0A089JSR2-F1
#
_cell.length_a   1.000
_cell.length_b   1.000
_cell.length_c   1.000
_cell.angle_alpha   90.00
_cell.angle_beta   90.00
_cell.angle_gamma   90.00
#
_symmetry.space_group_name_H-M   'P 1'
#
loop_
_entity.id
_entity.type
_entity.pdbx_description
1 polymer ?
#
loop_
_entity_poly.entity_id
_entity_poly.type
_entity_poly.pdbx_seq_one_letter_code
_entity_poly.pdbx_strand_id
1 'polypeptide(L)'
;MPDPLSTKAAAAAGFTGYIEQYSGTVYALSCLLLEKGTRADQATTATFAALFEPWLKGSIQSDFSLAAYRECIRQCSLVAQDRGRCSSALLTWEDQIASALWYGIQLPLPEISLILQRSVPELKAQLREIREHMAAARPAVPRPSAG
;
A
#
# COMPACT_ATOMS: atom_id res chain seq x y z
N MET A 1 -31.67 -5.90 28.21
CA MET A 1 -31.37 -5.68 26.78
C MET A 1 -30.08 -4.88 26.72
N PRO A 2 -28.97 -5.39 26.14
CA PRO A 2 -27.75 -4.59 26.03
C PRO A 2 -27.97 -3.42 25.06
N ASP A 3 -27.47 -2.24 25.43
CA ASP A 3 -27.67 -1.01 24.67
C ASP A 3 -26.90 -1.05 23.33
N PRO A 4 -27.56 -0.92 22.17
CA PRO A 4 -26.90 -0.95 20.86
C PRO A 4 -25.96 0.25 20.63
N LEU A 5 -26.12 1.34 21.39
CA LEU A 5 -25.22 2.48 21.38
C LEU A 5 -23.90 2.19 22.10
N SER A 6 -23.94 1.37 23.15
CA SER A 6 -22.76 0.99 23.94
C SER A 6 -21.83 0.06 23.15
N THR A 7 -22.38 -0.87 22.38
CA THR A 7 -21.61 -1.77 21.51
C THR A 7 -20.96 -1.04 20.33
N LYS A 8 -21.64 -0.06 19.72
CA LYS A 8 -21.08 0.76 18.63
C LYS A 8 -19.96 1.68 19.12
N ALA A 9 -20.11 2.27 20.31
CA ALA A 9 -19.08 3.10 20.93
C ALA A 9 -17.82 2.29 21.27
N ALA A 10 -17.99 1.09 21.84
CA ALA A 10 -16.88 0.18 22.11
C ALA A 10 -16.16 -0.29 20.83
N ALA A 11 -16.91 -0.61 19.78
CA ALA A 11 -16.33 -0.97 18.49
C ALA A 11 -15.56 0.20 17.86
N ALA A 12 -16.08 1.43 17.93
CA ALA A 12 -15.39 2.62 17.42
C ALA A 12 -14.10 2.95 18.22
N ALA A 13 -14.11 2.74 19.53
CA ALA A 13 -12.91 2.87 20.35
C ALA A 13 -11.84 1.85 19.92
N GLY A 14 -12.24 0.61 19.64
CA GLY A 14 -11.35 -0.41 19.07
C GLY A 14 -10.73 0.06 17.75
N PHE A 15 -11.51 0.63 16.83
CA PHE A 15 -11.02 1.10 15.53
C PHE A 15 -9.93 2.19 15.66
N THR A 16 -10.05 3.06 16.66
CA THR A 16 -9.07 4.13 16.89
C THR A 16 -7.68 3.57 17.17
N GLY A 17 -7.58 2.51 17.97
CA GLY A 17 -6.29 1.84 18.23
C GLY A 17 -5.64 1.29 16.97
N TYR A 18 -6.44 0.78 16.02
CA TYR A 18 -5.93 0.31 14.73
C TYR A 18 -5.52 1.48 13.81
N ILE A 19 -6.25 2.60 13.82
CA ILE A 19 -5.81 3.80 13.10
C ILE A 19 -4.45 4.25 13.63
N GLU A 20 -4.29 4.35 14.94
CA GLU A 20 -3.01 4.75 15.56
C GLU A 20 -1.88 3.80 15.18
N GLN A 21 -2.14 2.49 15.17
CA GLN A 21 -1.15 1.48 14.83
C GLN A 21 -0.73 1.49 13.35
N TYR A 22 -1.67 1.70 12.42
CA TYR A 22 -1.44 1.50 10.98
C TYR A 22 -1.41 2.78 10.15
N SER A 23 -1.82 3.94 10.69
CA SER A 23 -1.85 5.21 9.96
C SER A 23 -0.50 5.58 9.35
N GLY A 24 0.60 5.39 10.10
CA GLY A 24 1.95 5.66 9.61
C GLY A 24 2.35 4.81 8.41
N THR A 25 2.08 3.49 8.45
CA THR A 25 2.46 2.58 7.36
C THR A 25 1.55 2.71 6.14
N VAL A 26 0.24 2.92 6.34
CA VAL A 26 -0.72 3.21 5.26
C VAL A 26 -0.37 4.54 4.59
N TYR A 27 0.00 5.56 5.36
CA TYR A 27 0.45 6.83 4.81
C TYR A 27 1.75 6.69 4.01
N ALA A 28 2.73 5.97 4.56
CA ALA A 28 3.98 5.70 3.87
C ALA A 28 3.75 4.97 2.53
N LEU A 29 2.88 3.97 2.51
CA LEU A 29 2.52 3.26 1.28
C LEU A 29 1.84 4.19 0.27
N SER A 30 0.91 5.03 0.73
CA SER A 30 0.26 6.03 -0.12
C SER A 30 1.27 7.01 -0.72
N CYS A 31 2.26 7.45 0.06
CA CYS A 31 3.34 8.31 -0.45
C CYS A 31 4.24 7.60 -1.46
N LEU A 32 4.53 6.31 -1.28
CA LEU A 32 5.33 5.54 -2.24
C LEU A 32 4.60 5.35 -3.58
N LEU A 33 3.26 5.27 -3.56
CA LEU A 33 2.45 5.04 -4.76
C LEU A 33 1.98 6.32 -5.46
N LEU A 34 1.75 7.41 -4.72
CA LEU A 34 1.15 8.65 -5.24
C LEU A 34 2.06 9.88 -5.14
N GLU A 35 3.27 9.69 -4.62
CA GLU A 35 4.17 10.74 -4.14
C GLU A 35 3.61 11.47 -2.92
N LYS A 36 4.49 12.05 -2.10
CA LYS A 36 4.08 12.79 -0.90
C LYS A 36 3.23 14.01 -1.29
N GLY A 37 2.10 14.19 -0.61
CA GLY A 37 1.24 15.36 -0.76
C GLY A 37 -0.23 15.02 -0.60
N THR A 38 -1.09 15.93 -1.07
CA THR A 38 -2.54 15.88 -0.88
C THR A 38 -3.19 14.57 -1.36
N ARG A 39 -2.65 13.96 -2.42
CA ARG A 39 -3.14 12.68 -2.95
C ARG A 39 -2.88 11.51 -1.99
N ALA A 40 -1.68 11.47 -1.40
CA ALA A 40 -1.35 10.46 -0.40
C ALA A 40 -2.20 10.63 0.87
N ASP A 41 -2.42 11.88 1.29
CA ASP A 41 -3.30 12.18 2.42
C ASP A 41 -4.74 11.71 2.12
N GLN A 42 -5.27 12.06 0.94
CA GLN A 42 -6.61 11.67 0.50
C GLN A 42 -6.78 10.15 0.45
N ALA A 43 -5.85 9.42 -0.16
CA ALA A 43 -5.90 7.96 -0.23
C ALA A 43 -5.84 7.32 1.16
N THR A 44 -5.00 7.85 2.05
CA THR A 44 -4.87 7.38 3.44
C THR A 44 -6.17 7.58 4.21
N THR A 45 -6.77 8.78 4.15
CA THR A 45 -8.04 9.06 4.81
C THR A 45 -9.17 8.19 4.24
N ALA A 46 -9.25 8.06 2.91
CA ALA A 46 -10.25 7.24 2.24
C ALA A 46 -10.13 5.75 2.63
N THR A 47 -8.90 5.27 2.87
CA THR A 47 -8.64 3.89 3.32
C THR A 47 -9.30 3.62 4.67
N PHE A 48 -9.03 4.44 5.69
CA PHE A 48 -9.64 4.24 7.00
C PHE A 48 -11.16 4.49 6.98
N ALA A 49 -11.63 5.45 6.19
CA ALA A 49 -13.07 5.65 6.02
C ALA A 49 -13.77 4.39 5.45
N ALA A 50 -13.16 3.74 4.45
CA ALA A 50 -13.71 2.53 3.85
C ALA A 50 -13.66 1.30 4.76
N LEU A 51 -12.68 1.23 5.67
CA LEU A 51 -12.53 0.11 6.62
C LEU A 51 -13.44 0.23 7.85
N PHE A 52 -13.96 1.42 8.15
CA PHE A 52 -14.76 1.65 9.35
C PHE A 52 -16.07 0.84 9.35
N GLU A 53 -16.79 0.79 8.24
CA GLU A 53 -18.04 0.03 8.17
C GLU A 53 -17.83 -1.50 8.26
N PRO A 54 -16.89 -2.12 7.51
CA PRO A 54 -16.51 -3.51 7.70
C PRO A 54 -16.06 -3.82 9.14
N TRP A 55 -15.31 -2.90 9.77
CA TRP A 55 -14.89 -3.03 11.16
C TRP A 55 -16.08 -3.14 12.12
N LEU A 56 -17.06 -2.24 11.99
CA LEU A 56 -18.26 -2.26 12.81
C LEU A 56 -19.09 -3.55 12.63
N LYS A 57 -19.01 -4.18 11.46
CA LYS A 57 -19.65 -5.48 11.18
C LYS A 57 -18.83 -6.68 11.67
N GLY A 58 -17.62 -6.46 12.20
CA GLY A 58 -16.73 -7.50 12.71
C GLY A 58 -16.04 -8.32 11.62
N SER A 59 -16.14 -7.95 10.34
CA SER A 59 -15.67 -8.80 9.23
C SER A 59 -14.17 -8.76 8.98
N ILE A 60 -13.43 -7.83 9.61
CA ILE A 60 -12.00 -7.59 9.32
C ILE A 60 -11.11 -7.56 10.57
N GLN A 61 -11.61 -7.97 11.74
CA GLN A 61 -10.89 -7.79 13.00
C GLN A 61 -9.61 -8.64 13.13
N SER A 62 -9.60 -9.87 12.59
CA SER A 62 -8.43 -10.77 12.62
C SER A 62 -7.32 -10.37 11.65
N ASP A 63 -7.69 -9.80 10.50
CA ASP A 63 -6.79 -9.57 9.36
C ASP A 63 -6.70 -8.08 8.99
N PHE A 64 -6.84 -7.21 9.99
CA PHE A 64 -6.93 -5.76 9.78
C PHE A 64 -5.73 -5.20 9.02
N SER A 65 -4.52 -5.68 9.32
CA SER A 65 -3.29 -5.26 8.63
C SER A 65 -3.37 -5.53 7.13
N LEU A 66 -3.76 -6.75 6.74
CA LEU A 66 -3.92 -7.15 5.35
C LEU A 66 -5.04 -6.35 4.67
N ALA A 67 -6.16 -6.14 5.37
CA ALA A 67 -7.26 -5.32 4.89
C ALA A 67 -6.83 -3.87 4.67
N ALA A 68 -6.02 -3.30 5.57
CA ALA A 68 -5.50 -1.94 5.48
C ALA A 68 -4.60 -1.75 4.26
N TYR A 69 -3.65 -2.67 4.03
CA TYR A 69 -2.80 -2.59 2.85
C TYR A 69 -3.57 -2.78 1.54
N ARG A 70 -4.49 -3.75 1.49
CA ARG A 70 -5.32 -4.00 0.29
C ARG A 70 -6.21 -2.80 -0.04
N GLU A 71 -6.86 -2.24 0.98
CA GLU A 71 -7.73 -1.08 0.78
C GLU A 71 -6.91 0.16 0.42
N CYS A 72 -5.73 0.35 1.01
CA CYS A 72 -4.80 1.42 0.62
C CYS A 72 -4.40 1.32 -0.85
N ILE A 73 -4.03 0.15 -1.34
CA ILE A 73 -3.68 -0.08 -2.76
C ILE A 73 -4.88 0.23 -3.65
N ARG A 74 -6.09 -0.17 -3.25
CA ARG A 74 -7.33 0.11 -3.98
C ARG A 74 -7.59 1.62 -4.08
N GLN A 75 -7.50 2.34 -2.97
CA GLN A 75 -7.70 3.79 -2.91
C GLN A 75 -6.62 4.54 -3.72
N CYS A 76 -5.37 4.10 -3.61
CA CYS A 76 -4.29 4.66 -4.43
C CYS A 76 -4.54 4.44 -5.93
N SER A 77 -5.04 3.28 -6.31
CA SER A 77 -5.38 2.99 -7.70
C SER A 77 -6.49 3.90 -8.22
N LEU A 78 -7.52 4.18 -7.41
CA LEU A 78 -8.59 5.11 -7.77
C LEU A 78 -8.07 6.54 -7.96
N VAL A 79 -7.25 7.03 -7.01
CA VAL A 79 -6.66 8.37 -7.09
C VAL A 79 -5.67 8.50 -8.25
N ALA A 80 -4.95 7.43 -8.59
CA ALA A 80 -4.04 7.39 -9.73
C ALA A 80 -4.78 7.38 -11.08
N GLN A 81 -5.92 6.67 -11.18
CA GLN A 81 -6.73 6.59 -12.39
C GLN A 81 -7.39 7.91 -12.76
N ASP A 82 -7.79 8.71 -11.77
CA ASP A 82 -8.45 10.01 -11.96
C ASP A 82 -7.57 11.02 -12.73
N ARG A 83 -6.27 10.75 -12.85
CA ARG A 83 -5.31 11.61 -13.53
C ARG A 83 -4.70 11.05 -14.81
N GLY A 84 -5.30 10.01 -15.40
CA GLY A 84 -5.04 9.55 -16.77
C GLY A 84 -3.62 9.77 -17.29
N ARG A 85 -2.79 8.72 -17.25
CA ARG A 85 -1.60 8.59 -18.11
C ARG A 85 -0.49 9.64 -17.95
N CYS A 86 -0.18 10.07 -16.73
CA CYS A 86 1.07 10.78 -16.47
C CYS A 86 1.95 10.01 -15.49
N SER A 87 2.65 9.00 -15.99
CA SER A 87 3.92 8.63 -15.38
C SER A 87 4.82 7.99 -16.43
N SER A 88 5.92 8.68 -16.73
CA SER A 88 7.15 8.12 -17.30
C SER A 88 7.82 7.19 -16.27
N ALA A 89 7.05 6.35 -15.58
CA ALA A 89 7.59 5.41 -14.63
C ALA A 89 8.20 4.26 -15.40
N LEU A 90 9.44 3.94 -15.04
CA LEU A 90 10.18 2.77 -15.49
C LEU A 90 9.46 1.44 -15.19
N LEU A 91 8.41 1.46 -14.34
CA LEU A 91 7.72 0.29 -13.82
C LEU A 91 6.20 0.41 -14.03
N THR A 92 5.55 -0.72 -14.28
CA THR A 92 4.09 -0.80 -14.32
C THR A 92 3.49 -0.50 -12.94
N TRP A 93 2.19 -0.19 -12.87
CA TRP A 93 1.51 0.06 -11.59
C TRP A 93 1.63 -1.13 -10.62
N GLU A 94 1.51 -2.36 -11.13
CA GLU A 94 1.64 -3.57 -10.31
C GLU A 94 3.08 -3.74 -9.80
N ASP A 95 4.07 -3.41 -10.62
CA ASP A 95 5.48 -3.45 -10.23
C ASP A 95 5.83 -2.38 -9.19
N GLN A 96 5.22 -1.19 -9.30
CA GLN A 96 5.35 -0.14 -8.30
C GLN A 96 4.77 -0.60 -6.96
N ILE A 97 3.62 -1.26 -6.95
CA ILE A 97 3.03 -1.83 -5.73
C ILE A 97 3.96 -2.89 -5.13
N ALA A 98 4.40 -3.87 -5.93
CA ALA A 98 5.29 -4.93 -5.44
C ALA A 98 6.61 -4.35 -4.88
N SER A 99 7.20 -3.38 -5.60
CA SER A 99 8.41 -2.67 -5.18
C SER A 99 8.20 -1.85 -3.90
N ALA A 100 7.08 -1.12 -3.78
CA ALA A 100 6.75 -0.34 -2.60
C ALA A 100 6.56 -1.22 -1.36
N LEU A 101 5.86 -2.35 -1.48
CA LEU A 101 5.64 -3.27 -0.37
C LEU A 101 6.95 -3.96 0.06
N TRP A 102 7.80 -4.35 -0.89
CA TRP A 102 9.01 -5.10 -0.62
C TRP A 102 10.21 -4.23 -0.21
N TYR A 103 10.53 -3.18 -0.98
CA TYR A 103 11.69 -2.33 -0.72
C TYR A 103 11.36 -1.11 0.15
N GLY A 104 10.13 -0.60 0.08
CA GLY A 104 9.69 0.58 0.83
C GLY A 104 9.18 0.24 2.23
N ILE A 105 8.08 -0.52 2.31
CA ILE A 105 7.46 -0.93 3.58
C ILE A 105 8.19 -2.09 4.24
N GLN A 106 8.91 -2.90 3.45
CA GLN A 106 9.70 -4.05 3.91
C GLN A 106 8.85 -5.16 4.55
N LEU A 107 7.68 -5.42 3.97
CA LEU A 107 6.85 -6.54 4.40
C LEU A 107 7.46 -7.89 4.01
N PRO A 108 7.23 -8.95 4.80
CA PRO A 108 7.71 -10.28 4.46
C PRO A 108 6.94 -10.84 3.25
N LEU A 109 7.63 -11.61 2.40
CA LEU A 109 7.05 -12.17 1.16
C LEU A 109 5.70 -12.90 1.34
N PRO A 110 5.48 -13.70 2.40
CA PRO A 110 4.18 -14.34 2.62
C PRO A 110 3.05 -13.32 2.81
N GLU A 111 3.30 -12.21 3.51
CA GLU A 111 2.30 -11.15 3.69
C GLU A 111 2.03 -10.40 2.39
N ILE A 112 3.08 -10.09 1.60
CA ILE A 112 2.90 -9.46 0.28
C ILE A 112 2.11 -10.39 -0.65
N SER A 113 2.38 -11.70 -0.62
CA SER A 113 1.63 -12.72 -1.36
C SER A 113 0.15 -12.70 -0.98
N LEU A 114 -0.17 -12.61 0.32
CA LEU A 114 -1.54 -12.47 0.78
C LEU A 114 -2.15 -11.13 0.32
N ILE A 115 -1.47 -10.01 0.49
CA ILE A 115 -1.97 -8.67 0.10
C ILE A 115 -2.31 -8.65 -1.39
N LEU A 116 -1.39 -9.09 -2.24
CA LEU A 116 -1.53 -9.06 -3.71
C LEU A 116 -2.32 -10.24 -4.28
N GLN A 117 -2.66 -11.24 -3.45
CA GLN A 117 -3.30 -12.49 -3.87
C GLN A 117 -2.54 -13.20 -5.00
N ARG A 118 -1.21 -13.22 -4.88
CA ARG A 118 -0.29 -13.86 -5.84
C ARG A 118 0.53 -14.93 -5.16
N SER A 119 1.01 -15.91 -5.92
CA SER A 119 1.89 -16.92 -5.34
C SER A 119 3.28 -16.34 -5.02
N VAL A 120 3.95 -16.89 -4.00
CA VAL A 120 5.31 -16.48 -3.63
C VAL A 120 6.32 -16.68 -4.78
N PRO A 121 6.28 -17.77 -5.58
CA PRO A 121 7.15 -17.92 -6.74
C PRO A 121 6.98 -16.82 -7.79
N GLU A 122 5.74 -16.49 -8.14
CA GLU A 122 5.43 -15.40 -9.09
C GLU A 122 5.94 -14.06 -8.56
N LEU A 123 5.69 -13.77 -7.27
CA LEU A 123 6.15 -12.53 -6.65
C LEU A 123 7.69 -12.41 -6.67
N LYS A 124 8.41 -13.52 -6.43
CA LYS A 124 9.88 -13.54 -6.51
C LYS A 124 10.38 -13.28 -7.93
N ALA A 125 9.72 -13.85 -8.94
CA ALA A 125 10.06 -13.61 -10.34
C ALA A 125 9.84 -12.13 -10.69
N GLN A 126 8.70 -11.57 -10.31
CA GLN A 126 8.38 -10.15 -10.52
C GLN A 126 9.41 -9.23 -9.85
N LEU A 127 9.76 -9.47 -8.58
CA LEU A 127 10.75 -8.66 -7.86
C LEU A 127 12.16 -8.76 -8.46
N ARG A 128 12.50 -9.91 -9.03
CA ARG A 128 13.76 -10.09 -9.76
C ARG A 128 13.76 -9.24 -11.03
N GLU A 129 12.69 -9.30 -11.83
CA GLU A 129 12.55 -8.50 -13.05
C GLU A 129 12.59 -7.00 -12.75
N ILE A 130 11.89 -6.54 -11.70
CA ILE A 130 11.94 -5.14 -11.25
C ILE A 130 13.37 -4.73 -10.94
N ARG A 131 14.12 -5.56 -10.21
CA ARG A 131 15.52 -5.27 -9.86
C ARG A 131 16.40 -5.17 -11.11
N GLU A 132 16.19 -6.04 -12.08
CA GLU A 132 16.94 -6.06 -13.34
C GLU A 132 16.63 -4.80 -14.18
N HIS A 133 15.36 -4.40 -14.28
CA HIS A 133 14.96 -3.16 -14.94
C HIS A 133 15.55 -1.91 -14.27
N MET A 134 15.52 -1.84 -12.94
CA MET A 134 16.13 -0.74 -12.19
C MET A 134 17.66 -0.69 -12.34
N ALA A 135 18.32 -1.85 -12.45
CA ALA A 135 19.76 -1.93 -12.72
C ALA A 135 20.11 -1.48 -14.14
N ALA A 136 19.30 -1.85 -15.14
CA ALA A 136 19.49 -1.46 -16.54
C ALA A 136 19.23 0.04 -16.78
N ALA A 137 18.34 0.65 -16.01
CA ALA A 137 17.99 2.07 -16.11
C ALA A 137 19.03 3.02 -15.48
N ARG A 138 20.02 2.50 -14.73
CA ARG A 138 21.12 3.33 -14.22
C ARG A 138 21.99 3.78 -15.39
N PRO A 139 22.11 5.09 -15.67
CA PRO A 139 23.01 5.55 -16.72
C PRO A 139 24.45 5.19 -16.31
N ALA A 140 25.17 4.54 -17.22
CA ALA A 140 26.59 4.27 -17.07
C ALA A 140 27.30 5.59 -16.79
N VAL A 141 27.91 5.71 -15.60
CA VAL A 141 28.75 6.86 -15.24
C VAL A 141 29.81 7.00 -16.33
N PRO A 142 29.92 8.17 -17.02
CA PRO A 142 30.99 8.37 -17.98
C PRO A 142 32.30 8.31 -17.21
N ARG A 143 33.15 7.34 -17.53
CA ARG A 143 34.52 7.31 -17.02
C ARG A 143 35.20 8.63 -17.42
N PRO A 144 35.86 9.35 -16.49
CA PRO A 144 36.64 10.52 -16.88
C PRO A 144 37.80 10.04 -17.74
N SER A 145 37.84 10.48 -18.99
CA SER A 145 39.00 10.32 -19.86
C SER A 145 40.18 11.02 -19.18
N ALA A 146 41.16 10.24 -18.73
CA ALA A 146 42.44 10.77 -18.29
C ALA A 146 43.13 11.40 -19.51
N GLY A 147 43.46 12.69 -19.38
CA GLY A 147 44.34 13.41 -20.30
C GLY A 147 45.81 13.10 -20.07
#